data_AF-A0A2I7SKU9-F1
#
_entry.id   AF-A0A2I7SKU9-F1
#
_cell.length_a   1.000
_cell.length_b   1.000
_cell.length_c   1.000
_cell.angle_alpha   90.00
_cell.angle_beta   90.00
_cell.angle_gamma   90.00
#
_symmetry.space_group_name_H-M   'P 1'
#
loop_
_entity.id
_entity.type
_entity.pdbx_description
1 polymer ?
#
loop_
_entity_poly.entity_id
_entity_poly.type
_entity_poly.pdbx_seq_one_letter_code
_entity_poly.pdbx_strand_id
1 'polypeptide(L)'
;MRKLVLLILLAISLVSCQDKTKTNAESSSDIPVNSEIKGKADIVFKSNPIAEGYRTVITEKYNELEVNFASYYVITTWGCGSGCVTGVMVDIRDGIVYSLPEDKEWGGNGTYIDSKKESQILVTVAVAQSPSGEIEDIRKYWEWNEDLKKFKFIKEETVKEEQKFVFQKTLSLQNITFEIKASGEGSIQQLSIQPEGLEIDNQKKTLEIEGQVTNAEIEDLNSDGSPEILIYIVSAGSGSYGNVIGYSVNNRKSMSKIYFPDLFDNKEASSGYMGHDEFAIIETTLARRFPIYNDGDTNNNPTGGTRQIEYKLKDGEASRLFVIDKISEY
;
A
#
# COMPACT_ATOMS: atom_id res chain seq x y z
N MET A 1 -34.82 -5.76 -72.17
CA MET A 1 -36.07 -6.28 -72.78
C MET A 1 -36.64 -7.37 -71.88
N ARG A 2 -37.93 -7.24 -71.57
CA ARG A 2 -38.92 -8.28 -71.18
C ARG A 2 -38.68 -9.18 -69.95
N LYS A 3 -39.57 -8.93 -68.97
CA LYS A 3 -40.11 -9.85 -67.97
C LYS A 3 -40.74 -11.11 -68.60
N LEU A 4 -40.65 -12.25 -67.90
CA LEU A 4 -41.59 -13.39 -67.91
C LEU A 4 -41.26 -14.18 -66.62
N VAL A 5 -42.00 -14.15 -65.50
CA VAL A 5 -43.35 -14.65 -65.17
C VAL A 5 -43.62 -16.10 -65.62
N LEU A 6 -43.54 -17.05 -64.67
CA LEU A 6 -44.51 -18.14 -64.42
C LEU A 6 -44.08 -18.87 -63.12
N LEU A 7 -44.77 -18.73 -61.99
CA LEU A 7 -45.99 -19.41 -61.52
C LEU A 7 -45.79 -20.89 -61.06
N ILE A 8 -45.67 -21.04 -59.73
CA ILE A 8 -46.37 -21.95 -58.77
C ILE A 8 -46.55 -23.44 -59.12
N LEU A 9 -46.17 -24.30 -58.14
CA LEU A 9 -46.85 -25.49 -57.56
C LEU A 9 -45.75 -26.49 -57.14
N LEU A 10 -45.78 -27.26 -56.05
CA LEU A 10 -46.66 -27.48 -54.90
C LEU A 10 -45.84 -28.39 -53.97
N ALA A 11 -45.99 -28.25 -52.66
CA ALA A 11 -45.32 -29.06 -51.66
C ALA A 11 -45.71 -30.55 -51.75
N ILE A 12 -44.72 -31.44 -51.60
CA ILE A 12 -44.92 -32.80 -51.08
C ILE A 12 -43.81 -33.06 -50.06
N SER A 13 -44.20 -33.01 -48.79
CA SER A 13 -43.45 -33.55 -47.67
C SER A 13 -43.65 -35.06 -47.59
N LEU A 14 -42.58 -35.82 -47.41
CA LEU A 14 -42.33 -36.63 -46.20
C LEU A 14 -41.26 -37.72 -46.47
N VAL A 15 -40.60 -38.02 -45.35
CA VAL A 15 -39.85 -39.25 -45.03
C VAL A 15 -38.35 -39.25 -45.36
N SER A 16 -37.63 -39.06 -44.25
CA SER A 16 -36.23 -39.36 -43.97
C SER A 16 -35.81 -40.78 -44.41
N CYS A 17 -34.59 -40.88 -44.94
CA CYS A 17 -33.81 -42.11 -44.87
C CYS A 17 -32.32 -41.77 -44.74
N GLN A 18 -31.83 -41.95 -43.52
CA GLN A 18 -30.50 -42.39 -43.04
C GLN A 18 -29.25 -42.20 -43.92
N ASP A 19 -28.19 -41.69 -43.30
CA ASP A 19 -26.84 -42.21 -43.55
C ASP A 19 -26.01 -42.34 -42.25
N LYS A 20 -25.73 -43.61 -41.92
CA LYS A 20 -24.52 -44.24 -41.36
C LYS A 20 -23.75 -43.58 -40.20
N THR A 21 -24.04 -44.13 -39.02
CA THR A 21 -23.13 -44.62 -37.97
C THR A 21 -21.61 -44.59 -38.21
N LYS A 22 -20.91 -43.84 -37.33
CA LYS A 22 -19.75 -44.33 -36.56
C LYS A 22 -19.68 -43.59 -35.21
N THR A 23 -19.63 -44.42 -34.18
CA THR A 23 -19.52 -44.26 -32.73
C THR A 23 -18.73 -43.03 -32.23
N ASN A 24 -19.38 -42.22 -31.39
CA ASN A 24 -18.78 -41.61 -30.21
C ASN A 24 -19.76 -41.84 -29.05
N ALA A 25 -19.29 -42.55 -28.02
CA ALA A 25 -20.06 -42.78 -26.81
C ALA A 25 -20.20 -41.44 -26.07
N GLU A 26 -21.43 -40.97 -25.95
CA GLU A 26 -21.80 -39.97 -24.96
C GLU A 26 -21.55 -40.54 -23.56
N SER A 27 -20.48 -40.06 -22.95
CA SER A 27 -20.27 -40.12 -21.51
C SER A 27 -20.99 -38.92 -20.89
N SER A 28 -22.31 -38.95 -20.82
CA SER A 28 -23.05 -38.07 -19.89
C SER A 28 -22.91 -38.67 -18.49
N SER A 29 -21.82 -38.37 -17.80
CA SER A 29 -21.82 -38.44 -16.34
C SER A 29 -22.30 -37.08 -15.86
N ASP A 30 -23.61 -36.95 -15.71
CA ASP A 30 -24.23 -35.85 -14.98
C ASP A 30 -23.55 -35.77 -13.60
N ILE A 31 -22.78 -34.70 -13.39
CA ILE A 31 -22.36 -34.30 -12.05
C ILE A 31 -23.67 -33.97 -11.31
N PRO A 32 -23.99 -34.61 -10.18
CA PRO A 32 -25.15 -34.21 -9.41
C PRO A 32 -24.86 -32.83 -8.82
N VAL A 33 -25.40 -31.81 -9.47
CA VAL A 33 -25.53 -30.47 -8.93
C VAL A 33 -26.51 -30.56 -7.76
N ASN A 34 -25.98 -30.25 -6.58
CA ASN A 34 -26.72 -29.88 -5.38
C ASN A 34 -27.49 -31.00 -4.64
N SER A 35 -26.75 -31.85 -3.92
CA SER A 35 -27.24 -32.26 -2.60
C SER A 35 -26.86 -31.16 -1.61
N GLU A 36 -27.83 -30.41 -1.11
CA GLU A 36 -27.63 -29.47 -0.01
C GLU A 36 -26.94 -30.19 1.16
N ILE A 37 -25.66 -29.91 1.39
CA ILE A 37 -24.93 -30.41 2.55
C ILE A 37 -25.55 -29.73 3.78
N LYS A 38 -26.39 -30.47 4.52
CA LYS A 38 -27.18 -29.95 5.66
C LYS A 38 -26.37 -29.61 6.90
N GLY A 39 -25.04 -29.74 6.86
CA GLY A 39 -24.15 -29.47 7.96
C GLY A 39 -22.75 -30.06 7.72
N LYS A 40 -21.80 -29.68 8.55
CA LYS A 40 -20.42 -30.18 8.53
C LYS A 40 -20.34 -31.59 9.10
N ALA A 41 -19.65 -32.50 8.43
CA ALA A 41 -19.37 -33.85 8.95
C ALA A 41 -18.46 -33.80 10.19
N ASP A 42 -18.56 -34.83 11.05
CA ASP A 42 -17.69 -34.97 12.22
C ASP A 42 -16.23 -35.22 11.80
N ILE A 43 -15.30 -34.53 12.46
CA ILE A 43 -13.88 -34.56 12.09
C ILE A 43 -13.26 -35.93 12.39
N VAL A 44 -12.65 -36.55 11.36
CA VAL A 44 -11.96 -37.83 11.46
C VAL A 44 -10.48 -37.61 11.74
N PHE A 45 -10.13 -37.27 12.99
CA PHE A 45 -8.74 -36.94 13.37
C PHE A 45 -7.70 -38.01 13.03
N LYS A 46 -8.08 -39.29 13.05
CA LYS A 46 -7.17 -40.40 12.70
C LYS A 46 -6.74 -40.41 11.23
N SER A 47 -7.42 -39.64 10.37
CA SER A 47 -7.07 -39.53 8.95
C SER A 47 -5.77 -38.75 8.72
N ASN A 48 -5.30 -37.99 9.71
CA ASN A 48 -4.09 -37.19 9.60
C ASN A 48 -3.30 -37.14 10.93
N PRO A 49 -2.04 -37.58 10.97
CA PRO A 49 -1.24 -37.58 12.19
C PRO A 49 -1.07 -36.20 12.85
N ILE A 50 -0.97 -35.12 12.06
CA ILE A 50 -0.87 -33.76 12.60
C ILE A 50 -2.18 -33.40 13.33
N ALA A 51 -3.32 -33.78 12.76
CA ALA A 51 -4.63 -33.45 13.33
C ALA A 51 -4.84 -34.06 14.73
N GLU A 52 -4.22 -35.21 15.03
CA GLU A 52 -4.32 -35.83 16.36
C GLU A 52 -3.71 -34.98 17.47
N GLY A 53 -2.66 -34.21 17.17
CA GLY A 53 -1.98 -33.33 18.12
C GLY A 53 -2.68 -31.98 18.33
N TYR A 54 -3.55 -31.57 17.39
CA TYR A 54 -4.17 -30.24 17.36
C TYR A 54 -5.71 -30.28 17.36
N ARG A 55 -6.29 -31.33 17.96
CA ARG A 55 -7.75 -31.58 17.96
C ARG A 55 -8.58 -30.39 18.39
N THR A 56 -8.18 -29.72 19.47
CA THR A 56 -8.93 -28.59 20.04
C THR A 56 -9.04 -27.44 19.05
N VAL A 57 -7.91 -26.92 18.55
CA VAL A 57 -7.90 -25.78 17.63
C VAL A 57 -8.57 -26.10 16.31
N ILE A 58 -8.38 -27.33 15.78
CA ILE A 58 -9.06 -27.78 14.57
C ILE A 58 -10.57 -27.84 14.79
N THR A 59 -11.04 -28.40 15.91
CA THR A 59 -12.49 -28.48 16.22
C THR A 59 -13.10 -27.09 16.36
N GLU A 60 -12.46 -26.20 17.13
CA GLU A 60 -12.94 -24.84 17.36
C GLU A 60 -13.06 -24.08 16.03
N LYS A 61 -11.98 -24.05 15.23
CA LYS A 61 -11.96 -23.35 13.95
C LYS A 61 -12.87 -23.99 12.92
N TYR A 62 -12.94 -25.32 12.86
CA TYR A 62 -13.85 -26.02 11.96
C TYR A 62 -15.31 -25.70 12.26
N ASN A 63 -15.70 -25.53 13.53
CA ASN A 63 -17.07 -25.15 13.89
C ASN A 63 -17.34 -23.68 13.62
N GLU A 64 -16.37 -22.79 13.91
CA GLU A 64 -16.47 -21.34 13.75
C GLU A 64 -16.51 -20.90 12.27
N LEU A 65 -15.60 -21.42 11.44
CA LEU A 65 -15.35 -20.90 10.09
C LEU A 65 -16.28 -21.53 9.06
N GLU A 66 -16.79 -20.73 8.13
CA GLU A 66 -17.44 -21.28 6.94
C GLU A 66 -16.41 -21.95 6.00
N VAL A 67 -16.91 -22.69 5.00
CA VAL A 67 -16.07 -23.20 3.91
C VAL A 67 -15.31 -22.04 3.29
N ASN A 68 -13.98 -22.15 3.31
CA ASN A 68 -13.07 -21.09 2.87
C ASN A 68 -12.11 -21.55 1.77
N PHE A 69 -12.22 -22.80 1.30
CA PHE A 69 -11.39 -23.32 0.22
C PHE A 69 -12.04 -24.43 -0.60
N ALA A 70 -11.76 -24.46 -1.91
CA ALA A 70 -12.13 -25.51 -2.88
C ALA A 70 -13.56 -26.09 -2.71
N SER A 71 -14.52 -25.21 -2.42
CA SER A 71 -15.97 -25.40 -2.24
C SER A 71 -16.42 -26.31 -1.09
N TYR A 72 -15.52 -27.10 -0.52
CA TYR A 72 -15.85 -28.11 0.50
C TYR A 72 -14.89 -28.15 1.68
N TYR A 73 -13.88 -27.29 1.71
CA TYR A 73 -12.84 -27.34 2.72
C TYR A 73 -12.92 -26.17 3.67
N VAL A 74 -12.73 -26.49 4.95
CA VAL A 74 -12.45 -25.49 6.00
C VAL A 74 -10.99 -25.64 6.38
N ILE A 75 -10.19 -24.64 6.01
CA ILE A 75 -8.79 -24.53 6.42
C ILE A 75 -8.71 -24.01 7.85
N THR A 76 -7.90 -24.67 8.67
CA THR A 76 -7.61 -24.31 10.05
C THR A 76 -6.10 -24.18 10.22
N THR A 77 -5.64 -23.02 10.72
CA THR A 77 -4.22 -22.74 10.98
C THR A 77 -3.97 -22.41 12.44
N TRP A 78 -2.74 -22.62 12.89
CA TRP A 78 -2.23 -22.25 14.22
C TRP A 78 -0.74 -21.88 14.11
N GLY A 79 -0.23 -21.18 15.12
CA GLY A 79 1.18 -20.78 15.15
C GLY A 79 2.13 -21.96 15.35
N CYS A 80 3.23 -22.00 14.59
CA CYS A 80 4.31 -22.99 14.74
C CYS A 80 5.59 -22.45 15.39
N GLY A 81 5.66 -21.15 15.69
CA GLY A 81 6.87 -20.50 16.20
C GLY A 81 6.93 -19.00 15.87
N SER A 82 8.13 -18.45 15.72
CA SER A 82 8.42 -17.03 15.48
C SER A 82 7.86 -16.50 14.14
N GLY A 83 6.55 -16.26 14.08
CA GLY A 83 5.90 -15.66 12.91
C GLY A 83 5.57 -16.63 11.79
N CYS A 84 5.51 -17.94 12.06
CA CYS A 84 5.08 -18.97 11.11
C CYS A 84 3.75 -19.60 11.51
N VAL A 85 2.98 -20.05 10.51
CA VAL A 85 1.77 -20.84 10.70
C VAL A 85 1.91 -22.24 10.11
N THR A 86 1.23 -23.19 10.73
CA THR A 86 0.97 -24.53 10.19
C THR A 86 -0.54 -24.72 10.15
N GLY A 87 -1.04 -25.50 9.20
CA GLY A 87 -2.45 -25.83 9.16
C GLY A 87 -2.79 -27.13 8.46
N VAL A 88 -4.07 -27.45 8.57
CA VAL A 88 -4.74 -28.54 7.85
C VAL A 88 -6.03 -28.01 7.25
N MET A 89 -6.64 -28.78 6.37
CA MET A 89 -7.99 -28.53 5.91
C MET A 89 -8.88 -29.75 6.13
N VAL A 90 -10.12 -29.51 6.55
CA VAL A 90 -11.12 -30.54 6.80
C VAL A 90 -12.17 -30.50 5.70
N ASP A 91 -12.43 -31.64 5.09
CA ASP A 91 -13.49 -31.81 4.10
C ASP A 91 -14.85 -31.89 4.81
N ILE A 92 -15.76 -30.95 4.52
CA ILE A 92 -17.03 -30.90 5.25
C ILE A 92 -17.98 -32.06 4.94
N ARG A 93 -17.71 -32.83 3.88
CA ARG A 93 -18.58 -33.90 3.40
C ARG A 93 -18.37 -35.20 4.19
N ASP A 94 -17.13 -35.50 4.55
CA ASP A 94 -16.74 -36.76 5.19
C ASP A 94 -15.87 -36.58 6.44
N GLY A 95 -15.46 -35.35 6.76
CA GLY A 95 -14.66 -35.01 7.94
C GLY A 95 -13.18 -35.41 7.82
N ILE A 96 -12.73 -35.86 6.65
CA ILE A 96 -11.33 -36.24 6.44
C ILE A 96 -10.44 -34.99 6.49
N VAL A 97 -9.28 -35.14 7.13
CA VAL A 97 -8.31 -34.06 7.34
C VAL A 97 -7.12 -34.23 6.39
N TYR A 98 -6.79 -33.18 5.65
CA TYR A 98 -5.66 -33.13 4.72
C TYR A 98 -4.64 -32.09 5.17
N SER A 99 -3.35 -32.41 5.04
CA SER A 99 -2.28 -31.46 5.34
C SER A 99 -2.22 -30.36 4.28
N LEU A 100 -1.95 -29.14 4.72
CA LEU A 100 -1.57 -28.05 3.82
C LEU A 100 -0.16 -28.27 3.26
N PRO A 101 0.22 -27.64 2.13
CA PRO A 101 1.54 -27.79 1.55
C PRO A 101 2.60 -27.12 2.43
N GLU A 102 3.51 -27.91 2.99
CA GLU A 102 4.61 -27.41 3.80
C GLU A 102 5.79 -26.98 2.93
N ASP A 103 6.34 -25.81 3.23
CA ASP A 103 7.61 -25.37 2.69
C ASP A 103 8.74 -25.66 3.67
N LYS A 104 9.75 -26.41 3.20
CA LYS A 104 10.88 -26.82 4.05
C LYS A 104 11.75 -25.66 4.50
N GLU A 105 11.82 -24.59 3.71
CA GLU A 105 12.64 -23.41 4.04
C GLU A 105 11.94 -22.54 5.09
N TRP A 106 10.60 -22.50 5.06
CA TRP A 106 9.82 -21.70 6.01
C TRP A 106 9.45 -22.47 7.29
N GLY A 107 9.61 -23.79 7.30
CA GLY A 107 9.25 -24.64 8.44
C GLY A 107 7.74 -24.72 8.68
N GLY A 108 6.92 -24.47 7.65
CA GLY A 108 5.46 -24.40 7.75
C GLY A 108 4.81 -23.88 6.47
N ASN A 109 3.68 -23.19 6.60
CA ASN A 109 2.92 -22.59 5.50
C ASN A 109 3.18 -21.08 5.33
N GLY A 110 4.31 -20.58 5.84
CA GLY A 110 4.66 -19.15 5.82
C GLY A 110 4.15 -18.38 7.04
N THR A 111 4.09 -17.05 6.93
CA THR A 111 3.53 -16.13 7.93
C THR A 111 2.02 -16.21 8.00
N TYR A 112 1.36 -16.31 6.85
CA TYR A 112 -0.08 -16.53 6.74
C TYR A 112 -0.41 -17.23 5.42
N ILE A 113 -1.68 -17.63 5.28
CA ILE A 113 -2.20 -18.22 4.04
C ILE A 113 -3.35 -17.38 3.52
N ASP A 114 -3.53 -17.36 2.20
CA ASP A 114 -4.68 -16.79 1.52
C ASP A 114 -5.39 -17.87 0.70
N SER A 115 -6.71 -17.88 0.77
CA SER A 115 -7.58 -18.88 0.16
C SER A 115 -8.96 -18.28 -0.09
N LYS A 116 -9.66 -18.83 -1.09
CA LYS A 116 -11.03 -18.43 -1.41
C LYS A 116 -11.90 -19.66 -1.52
N LYS A 117 -13.14 -19.54 -1.05
CA LYS A 117 -14.12 -20.62 -1.01
C LYS A 117 -14.23 -21.35 -2.34
N GLU A 118 -14.34 -20.66 -3.46
CA GLU A 118 -14.54 -21.27 -4.79
C GLU A 118 -13.22 -21.57 -5.53
N SER A 119 -12.08 -21.20 -4.94
CA SER A 119 -10.76 -21.37 -5.54
C SER A 119 -10.17 -22.72 -5.16
N GLN A 120 -9.56 -23.41 -6.15
CA GLN A 120 -8.68 -24.55 -5.91
C GLN A 120 -7.22 -24.13 -5.69
N ILE A 121 -6.92 -22.83 -5.77
CA ILE A 121 -5.60 -22.27 -5.50
C ILE A 121 -5.50 -21.79 -4.05
N LEU A 122 -4.54 -22.36 -3.33
CA LEU A 122 -4.09 -21.92 -2.01
C LEU A 122 -2.81 -21.10 -2.18
N VAL A 123 -2.69 -19.99 -1.47
CA VAL A 123 -1.50 -19.16 -1.45
C VAL A 123 -0.89 -19.20 -0.06
N THR A 124 0.40 -19.55 0.04
CA THR A 124 1.18 -19.45 1.28
C THR A 124 2.10 -18.24 1.17
N VAL A 125 2.10 -17.37 2.18
CA VAL A 125 2.82 -16.09 2.15
C VAL A 125 3.83 -16.03 3.28
N ALA A 126 5.09 -15.76 2.96
CA ALA A 126 6.12 -15.41 3.94
C ALA A 126 6.46 -13.93 3.82
N VAL A 127 6.34 -13.21 4.93
CA VAL A 127 6.65 -11.78 5.01
C VAL A 127 8.04 -11.61 5.60
N ALA A 128 8.93 -10.98 4.85
CA ALA A 128 10.28 -10.64 5.29
C ALA A 128 10.47 -9.12 5.27
N GLN A 129 11.11 -8.57 6.31
CA GLN A 129 11.55 -7.18 6.30
C GLN A 129 13.00 -7.12 5.80
N SER A 130 13.24 -6.33 4.76
CA SER A 130 14.57 -6.09 4.23
C SER A 130 15.40 -5.22 5.20
N PRO A 131 16.74 -5.21 5.09
CA PRO A 131 17.59 -4.30 5.86
C PRO A 131 17.28 -2.81 5.64
N SER A 132 16.68 -2.44 4.51
CA SER A 132 16.23 -1.06 4.23
C SER A 132 14.86 -0.73 4.84
N GLY A 133 14.23 -1.71 5.52
CA GLY A 133 12.92 -1.57 6.16
C GLY A 133 11.73 -1.83 5.21
N GLU A 134 11.99 -2.18 3.96
CA GLU A 134 10.95 -2.56 2.99
C GLU A 134 10.38 -3.93 3.32
N ILE A 135 9.07 -4.12 3.12
CA ILE A 135 8.40 -5.40 3.33
C ILE A 135 8.38 -6.16 1.99
N GLU A 136 8.91 -7.38 2.01
CA GLU A 136 8.89 -8.31 0.88
C GLU A 136 7.96 -9.50 1.21
N ASP A 137 6.94 -9.67 0.39
CA ASP A 137 6.01 -10.80 0.44
C ASP A 137 6.48 -11.87 -0.56
N ILE A 138 6.92 -13.03 -0.08
CA ILE A 138 7.15 -14.20 -0.95
C ILE A 138 5.88 -15.04 -0.95
N ARG A 139 5.24 -15.19 -2.11
CA ARG A 139 3.98 -15.91 -2.30
C ARG A 139 4.22 -17.18 -3.10
N LYS A 140 3.82 -18.33 -2.55
CA LYS A 140 3.83 -19.62 -3.23
C LYS A 140 2.40 -20.06 -3.50
N TYR A 141 2.12 -20.50 -4.73
CA TYR A 141 0.80 -20.88 -5.19
C TYR A 141 0.70 -22.39 -5.37
N TRP A 142 -0.37 -22.97 -4.82
CA TRP A 142 -0.59 -24.41 -4.78
C TRP A 142 -2.00 -24.73 -5.29
N GLU A 143 -2.10 -25.60 -6.28
CA GLU A 143 -3.37 -26.08 -6.80
C GLU A 143 -3.78 -27.37 -6.08
N TRP A 144 -5.00 -27.39 -5.55
CA TRP A 144 -5.59 -28.59 -4.97
C TRP A 144 -6.18 -29.48 -6.06
N ASN A 145 -5.66 -30.70 -6.18
CA ASN A 145 -6.26 -31.73 -7.01
C ASN A 145 -7.26 -32.54 -6.19
N GLU A 146 -8.55 -32.36 -6.50
CA GLU A 146 -9.66 -32.98 -5.78
C GLU A 146 -9.70 -34.50 -5.90
N ASP A 147 -9.37 -35.05 -7.07
CA ASP A 147 -9.40 -36.51 -7.30
C ASP A 147 -8.26 -37.23 -6.58
N LEU A 148 -7.08 -36.61 -6.56
CA LEU A 148 -5.87 -37.17 -5.94
C LEU A 148 -5.73 -36.80 -4.46
N LYS A 149 -6.54 -35.84 -3.98
CA LYS A 149 -6.47 -35.24 -2.65
C LYS A 149 -5.05 -34.77 -2.30
N LYS A 150 -4.42 -34.05 -3.24
CA LYS A 150 -3.04 -33.56 -3.13
C LYS A 150 -2.86 -32.17 -3.71
N PHE A 151 -1.99 -31.40 -3.07
CA PHE A 151 -1.53 -30.12 -3.60
C PHE A 151 -0.43 -30.31 -4.66
N LYS A 152 -0.47 -29.48 -5.69
CA LYS A 152 0.55 -29.33 -6.72
C LYS A 152 1.09 -27.91 -6.67
N PHE A 153 2.40 -27.77 -6.52
CA PHE A 153 3.05 -26.47 -6.64
C PHE A 153 2.90 -25.91 -8.06
N ILE A 154 2.52 -24.63 -8.16
CA ILE A 154 2.32 -23.93 -9.43
C ILE A 154 3.47 -22.97 -9.71
N LYS A 155 3.71 -22.03 -8.80
CA LYS A 155 4.72 -20.97 -8.95
C LYS A 155 5.03 -20.28 -7.63
N GLU A 156 6.10 -19.52 -7.63
CA GLU A 156 6.51 -18.58 -6.58
C GLU A 156 6.63 -17.18 -7.19
N GLU A 157 6.22 -16.16 -6.42
CA GLU A 157 6.33 -14.75 -6.79
C GLU A 157 6.80 -13.94 -5.57
N THR A 158 7.74 -13.02 -5.80
CA THR A 158 8.10 -12.00 -4.81
C THR A 158 7.32 -10.74 -5.11
N VAL A 159 6.43 -10.35 -4.21
CA VAL A 159 5.69 -9.10 -4.24
C VAL A 159 6.41 -8.13 -3.31
N LYS A 160 6.99 -7.08 -3.90
CA LYS A 160 7.41 -5.91 -3.14
C LYS A 160 6.19 -4.99 -3.07
N GLU A 161 5.77 -4.57 -1.87
CA GLU A 161 4.77 -3.50 -1.80
C GLU A 161 5.38 -2.24 -2.44
N GLU A 162 4.91 -1.89 -3.64
CA GLU A 162 5.17 -0.57 -4.21
C GLU A 162 4.44 0.45 -3.34
N GLN A 163 5.15 0.99 -2.36
CA GLN A 163 4.64 2.08 -1.54
C GLN A 163 4.36 3.27 -2.47
N LYS A 164 3.07 3.51 -2.79
CA LYS A 164 2.68 4.58 -3.70
C LYS A 164 2.98 5.93 -3.07
N PHE A 165 4.00 6.60 -3.58
CA PHE A 165 4.37 7.94 -3.13
C PHE A 165 3.45 8.98 -3.77
N VAL A 166 2.86 9.83 -2.94
CA VAL A 166 2.08 11.00 -3.38
C VAL A 166 2.99 12.19 -3.69
N PHE A 167 4.22 12.16 -3.17
CA PHE A 167 5.28 13.10 -3.51
C PHE A 167 6.62 12.35 -3.56
N GLN A 168 7.43 12.60 -4.59
CA GLN A 168 8.81 12.15 -4.65
C GLN A 168 9.67 13.20 -5.34
N LYS A 169 10.80 13.56 -4.73
CA LYS A 169 11.77 14.50 -5.31
C LYS A 169 13.17 14.13 -4.86
N THR A 170 14.12 14.18 -5.79
CA THR A 170 15.55 14.04 -5.49
C THR A 170 16.23 15.38 -5.75
N LEU A 171 17.01 15.84 -4.77
CA LEU A 171 17.70 17.12 -4.78
C LEU A 171 19.17 16.91 -4.47
N SER A 172 20.06 17.56 -5.21
CA SER A 172 21.51 17.42 -5.03
C SER A 172 22.19 18.77 -5.07
N LEU A 173 23.07 19.03 -4.11
CA LEU A 173 23.91 20.22 -4.04
C LEU A 173 25.21 19.88 -3.30
N GLN A 174 26.35 20.38 -3.79
CA GLN A 174 27.66 20.20 -3.14
C GLN A 174 28.01 18.71 -2.84
N ASN A 175 27.65 17.81 -3.77
CA ASN A 175 27.82 16.35 -3.69
C ASN A 175 27.02 15.65 -2.57
N ILE A 176 26.06 16.34 -1.96
CA ILE A 176 25.09 15.74 -1.06
C ILE A 176 23.77 15.64 -1.78
N THR A 177 23.14 14.47 -1.70
CA THR A 177 21.86 14.18 -2.34
C THR A 177 20.83 13.85 -1.26
N PHE A 178 19.60 14.28 -1.48
CA PHE A 178 18.45 13.91 -0.66
C PHE A 178 17.38 13.32 -1.55
N GLU A 179 16.93 12.12 -1.22
CA GLU A 179 15.67 11.58 -1.73
C GLU A 179 14.56 11.86 -0.71
N ILE A 180 13.56 12.62 -1.14
CA ILE A 180 12.38 12.98 -0.37
C ILE A 180 11.20 12.22 -0.93
N LYS A 181 10.51 11.46 -0.08
CA LYS A 181 9.34 10.66 -0.43
C LYS A 181 8.24 10.87 0.61
N ALA A 182 7.02 11.15 0.18
CA ALA A 182 5.84 11.15 1.03
C ALA A 182 4.82 10.12 0.55
N SER A 183 4.24 9.37 1.47
CA SER A 183 3.20 8.36 1.22
C SER A 183 2.09 8.46 2.26
N GLY A 184 0.92 7.90 1.94
CA GLY A 184 -0.27 7.97 2.80
C GLY A 184 -1.43 8.68 2.11
N GLU A 185 -2.62 8.51 2.68
CA GLU A 185 -3.87 9.08 2.17
C GLU A 185 -4.50 9.99 3.22
N GLY A 186 -5.23 11.02 2.76
CA GLY A 186 -5.92 11.98 3.64
C GLY A 186 -5.00 13.08 4.20
N SER A 187 -5.23 13.44 5.47
CA SER A 187 -4.60 14.59 6.14
C SER A 187 -3.29 14.25 6.85
N ILE A 188 -2.89 12.99 6.90
CA ILE A 188 -1.65 12.53 7.54
C ILE A 188 -0.83 11.77 6.50
N GLN A 189 0.46 12.12 6.38
CA GLN A 189 1.39 11.44 5.49
C GLN A 189 2.62 10.98 6.28
N GLN A 190 3.24 9.91 5.81
CA GLN A 190 4.58 9.52 6.21
C GLN A 190 5.58 10.17 5.24
N LEU A 191 6.39 11.10 5.76
CA LEU A 191 7.51 11.71 5.08
C LEU A 191 8.78 10.91 5.36
N SER A 192 9.58 10.67 4.33
CA SER A 192 10.92 10.15 4.45
C SER A 192 11.95 10.99 3.71
N ILE A 193 13.13 11.10 4.33
CA ILE A 193 14.26 11.89 3.88
C ILE A 193 15.48 10.98 3.96
N GLN A 194 16.01 10.59 2.81
CA GLN A 194 17.20 9.75 2.68
C GLN A 194 18.36 10.61 2.17
N PRO A 195 19.30 11.00 3.03
CA PRO A 195 20.53 11.65 2.60
C PRO A 195 21.51 10.64 1.98
N GLU A 196 22.34 11.11 1.07
CA GLU A 196 23.49 10.40 0.51
C GLU A 196 24.66 11.38 0.36
N GLY A 197 25.88 10.92 0.62
CA GLY A 197 27.10 11.72 0.50
C GLY A 197 27.57 12.37 1.81
N LEU A 198 26.88 12.11 2.94
CA LEU A 198 27.35 12.54 4.27
C LEU A 198 28.46 11.61 4.78
N GLU A 199 29.48 12.15 5.43
CA GLU A 199 30.64 11.34 5.88
C GLU A 199 30.32 10.39 7.05
N ILE A 200 29.35 10.72 7.92
CA ILE A 200 29.10 9.99 9.18
C ILE A 200 27.71 9.37 9.24
N ASP A 201 26.64 10.14 8.99
CA ASP A 201 25.26 9.67 9.13
C ASP A 201 24.46 9.87 7.85
N ASN A 202 24.20 8.78 7.11
CA ASN A 202 23.27 8.76 5.98
C ASN A 202 21.96 8.03 6.32
N GLN A 203 21.57 7.91 7.59
CA GLN A 203 20.35 7.19 7.95
C GLN A 203 19.10 7.94 7.47
N LYS A 204 18.18 7.19 6.84
CA LYS A 204 16.82 7.63 6.53
C LYS A 204 16.16 8.22 7.77
N LYS A 205 15.58 9.42 7.65
CA LYS A 205 14.67 9.96 8.66
C LYS A 205 13.25 9.79 8.17
N THR A 206 12.39 9.29 9.05
CA THR A 206 10.96 9.08 8.77
C THR A 206 10.17 9.86 9.80
N LEU A 207 9.17 10.62 9.34
CA LEU A 207 8.33 11.49 10.15
C LEU A 207 6.87 11.29 9.73
N GLU A 208 5.97 11.32 10.71
CA GLU A 208 4.56 11.56 10.43
C GLU A 208 4.36 13.08 10.30
N ILE A 209 3.62 13.50 9.28
CA ILE A 209 3.30 14.91 9.03
C ILE A 209 1.80 15.09 8.88
N GLU A 210 1.28 16.21 9.38
CA GLU A 210 -0.08 16.65 9.15
C GLU A 210 -0.12 17.58 7.93
N GLY A 211 -0.75 17.12 6.85
CA GLY A 211 -0.83 17.82 5.57
C GLY A 211 -0.15 17.07 4.43
N GLN A 212 -0.05 17.76 3.29
CA GLN A 212 0.52 17.23 2.05
C GLN A 212 1.81 17.95 1.71
N VAL A 213 2.84 17.19 1.31
CA VAL A 213 4.06 17.77 0.75
C VAL A 213 3.77 18.35 -0.62
N THR A 214 4.00 19.65 -0.80
CA THR A 214 3.76 20.36 -2.07
C THR A 214 5.05 20.55 -2.87
N ASN A 215 6.18 20.78 -2.20
CA ASN A 215 7.48 20.96 -2.83
C ASN A 215 8.62 20.70 -1.83
N ALA A 216 9.83 20.59 -2.36
CA ALA A 216 11.06 20.65 -1.58
C ALA A 216 12.14 21.41 -2.35
N GLU A 217 12.97 22.18 -1.66
CA GLU A 217 14.06 22.97 -2.23
C GLU A 217 15.37 22.72 -1.47
N ILE A 218 16.50 22.90 -2.16
CA ILE A 218 17.85 22.72 -1.61
C ILE A 218 18.67 23.97 -1.90
N GLU A 219 19.37 24.49 -0.90
CA GLU A 219 20.29 25.62 -1.04
C GLU A 219 21.26 25.66 0.13
N ASP A 220 22.46 26.22 -0.07
CA ASP A 220 23.40 26.57 1.00
C ASP A 220 23.02 27.95 1.57
N LEU A 221 22.03 27.96 2.47
CA LEU A 221 21.35 29.18 2.92
C LEU A 221 22.24 30.08 3.77
N ASN A 222 23.25 29.51 4.44
CA ASN A 222 24.21 30.25 5.23
C ASN A 222 25.60 30.35 4.56
N SER A 223 25.76 29.84 3.34
CA SER A 223 26.99 29.90 2.55
C SER A 223 28.20 29.25 3.26
N ASP A 224 27.98 28.15 3.96
CA ASP A 224 29.03 27.43 4.70
C ASP A 224 29.63 26.24 3.94
N GLY A 225 29.16 25.97 2.72
CA GLY A 225 29.57 24.84 1.90
C GLY A 225 28.90 23.51 2.27
N SER A 226 27.85 23.56 3.10
CA SER A 226 26.94 22.46 3.42
C SER A 226 25.50 22.89 3.13
N PRO A 227 24.73 22.13 2.34
CA PRO A 227 23.39 22.54 1.94
C PRO A 227 22.35 22.33 3.05
N GLU A 228 21.30 23.13 3.00
CA GLU A 228 20.02 22.91 3.66
C GLU A 228 18.98 22.36 2.68
N ILE A 229 18.10 21.48 3.18
CA ILE A 229 16.87 21.11 2.48
C ILE A 229 15.66 21.65 3.22
N LEU A 230 14.70 22.21 2.49
CA LEU A 230 13.43 22.71 2.99
C LEU A 230 12.28 21.98 2.28
N ILE A 231 11.37 21.39 3.06
CA ILE A 231 10.23 20.62 2.58
C ILE A 231 8.96 21.38 2.97
N TYR A 232 8.13 21.71 1.99
CA TYR A 232 6.94 22.52 2.18
C TYR A 232 5.70 21.64 2.30
N ILE A 233 4.90 21.92 3.33
CA ILE A 233 3.73 21.15 3.69
C ILE A 233 2.55 22.11 3.77
N VAL A 234 1.39 21.71 3.22
CA VAL A 234 0.12 22.42 3.41
C VAL A 234 -0.86 21.54 4.15
N SER A 235 -1.51 22.09 5.17
CA SER A 235 -2.50 21.35 5.95
C SER A 235 -3.78 21.10 5.15
N ALA A 236 -4.51 20.04 5.53
CA ALA A 236 -5.81 19.77 4.96
C ALA A 236 -6.85 20.79 5.47
N GLY A 237 -7.67 21.31 4.55
CA GLY A 237 -8.73 22.28 4.88
C GLY A 237 -8.70 23.50 3.97
N SER A 238 -9.73 24.33 4.08
CA SER A 238 -9.90 25.50 3.20
C SER A 238 -8.89 26.61 3.42
N GLY A 239 -8.20 26.62 4.57
CA GLY A 239 -7.15 27.58 4.88
C GLY A 239 -5.77 27.17 4.37
N SER A 240 -5.57 25.90 3.97
CA SER A 240 -4.29 25.40 3.41
C SER A 240 -3.04 25.96 4.11
N TYR A 241 -3.02 25.88 5.45
CA TYR A 241 -1.96 26.49 6.26
C TYR A 241 -0.63 25.82 5.98
N GLY A 242 0.39 26.63 5.73
CA GLY A 242 1.72 26.16 5.36
C GLY A 242 2.64 25.93 6.54
N ASN A 243 3.50 24.92 6.39
CA ASN A 243 4.59 24.62 7.31
C ASN A 243 5.85 24.22 6.52
N VAL A 244 7.02 24.37 7.15
CA VAL A 244 8.31 24.00 6.59
C VAL A 244 9.01 23.03 7.52
N ILE A 245 9.44 21.88 6.98
CA ILE A 245 10.40 20.99 7.63
C ILE A 245 11.76 21.23 6.98
N GLY A 246 12.71 21.72 7.77
CA GLY A 246 14.08 21.96 7.32
C GLY A 246 15.08 21.00 7.96
N TYR A 247 16.08 20.58 7.19
CA TYR A 247 17.30 19.94 7.70
C TYR A 247 18.52 20.67 7.17
N SER A 248 19.48 20.91 8.05
CA SER A 248 20.77 21.51 7.73
C SER A 248 21.87 20.48 7.83
N VAL A 249 22.76 20.46 6.84
CA VAL A 249 23.93 19.60 6.86
C VAL A 249 25.03 20.24 7.71
N ASN A 250 25.55 19.46 8.64
CA ASN A 250 26.62 19.88 9.55
C ASN A 250 27.97 19.44 9.00
N ASN A 251 28.70 20.37 8.36
CA ASN A 251 30.06 20.16 7.85
C ASN A 251 30.17 18.93 6.93
N ARG A 252 29.14 18.66 6.11
CA ARG A 252 29.04 17.48 5.23
C ARG A 252 29.12 16.11 5.92
N LYS A 253 28.96 16.05 7.24
CA LYS A 253 29.14 14.82 8.04
C LYS A 253 27.82 14.20 8.49
N SER A 254 26.90 15.04 8.94
CA SER A 254 25.59 14.64 9.47
C SER A 254 24.57 15.73 9.14
N MET A 255 23.32 15.56 9.53
CA MET A 255 22.29 16.60 9.40
C MET A 255 21.48 16.75 10.68
N SER A 256 21.00 17.95 10.95
CA SER A 256 20.15 18.29 12.09
C SER A 256 18.91 19.04 11.62
N LYS A 257 17.79 18.88 12.35
CA LYS A 257 16.55 19.59 12.03
C LYS A 257 16.73 21.09 12.29
N ILE A 258 16.20 21.91 11.37
CA ILE A 258 16.13 23.36 11.53
C ILE A 258 14.84 23.70 12.27
N TYR A 259 14.92 24.56 13.28
CA TYR A 259 13.73 25.10 13.93
C TYR A 259 13.07 26.15 13.02
N PHE A 260 11.81 25.92 12.65
CA PHE A 260 10.97 26.89 11.96
C PHE A 260 10.02 27.53 12.98
N PRO A 261 10.03 28.86 13.16
CA PRO A 261 9.24 29.52 14.19
C PRO A 261 7.75 29.51 13.87
N ASP A 262 6.92 29.48 14.91
CA ASP A 262 5.48 29.71 14.75
C ASP A 262 5.26 31.16 14.28
N LEU A 263 4.36 31.34 13.32
CA LEU A 263 4.00 32.67 12.82
C LEU A 263 3.41 33.55 13.93
N PHE A 264 2.63 32.94 14.83
CA PHE A 264 1.91 33.65 15.88
C PHE A 264 2.83 34.16 17.01
N ASP A 265 4.09 33.74 17.04
CA ASP A 265 5.10 34.30 17.95
C ASP A 265 5.44 35.77 17.60
N ASN A 266 5.12 36.21 16.37
CA ASN A 266 5.30 37.59 15.93
C ASN A 266 3.95 38.23 15.55
N LYS A 267 3.54 39.26 16.32
CA LYS A 267 2.25 39.95 16.14
C LYS A 267 2.12 40.70 14.82
N GLU A 268 3.21 41.29 14.33
CA GLU A 268 3.22 42.00 13.06
C GLU A 268 3.07 41.00 11.91
N ALA A 269 3.84 39.91 11.97
CA ALA A 269 3.82 38.85 10.97
C ALA A 269 2.45 38.15 10.86
N SER A 270 1.78 37.89 11.99
CA SER A 270 0.52 37.14 12.06
C SER A 270 -0.75 37.99 11.85
N SER A 271 -0.65 39.31 11.75
CA SER A 271 -1.83 40.19 11.64
C SER A 271 -2.63 39.94 10.36
N GLY A 272 -3.90 39.54 10.45
CA GLY A 272 -4.74 39.25 9.28
C GLY A 272 -4.39 37.94 8.56
N TYR A 273 -3.64 37.04 9.20
CA TYR A 273 -3.27 35.75 8.63
C TYR A 273 -4.41 34.72 8.71
N MET A 274 -4.73 34.05 7.59
CA MET A 274 -5.69 32.94 7.55
C MET A 274 -5.21 31.74 6.69
N GLY A 275 -3.89 31.59 6.51
CA GLY A 275 -3.29 30.51 5.72
C GLY A 275 -3.07 30.90 4.25
N HIS A 276 -3.20 29.92 3.35
CA HIS A 276 -2.86 30.02 1.91
C HIS A 276 -1.41 30.39 1.69
N ASP A 277 -0.54 29.74 2.46
CA ASP A 277 0.88 29.98 2.43
C ASP A 277 1.54 29.41 1.18
N GLU A 278 2.40 30.21 0.59
CA GLU A 278 3.36 29.78 -0.42
C GLU A 278 4.78 30.00 0.11
N PHE A 279 5.64 29.00 -0.06
CA PHE A 279 7.05 29.08 0.29
C PHE A 279 7.92 28.96 -0.95
N ALA A 280 9.06 29.66 -0.94
CA ALA A 280 10.11 29.53 -1.94
C ALA A 280 11.45 29.99 -1.37
N ILE A 281 12.55 29.46 -1.89
CA ILE A 281 13.87 30.03 -1.67
C ILE A 281 14.09 31.17 -2.67
N ILE A 282 14.44 32.36 -2.16
CA ILE A 282 14.87 33.51 -2.93
C ILE A 282 16.32 33.80 -2.54
N GLU A 283 17.25 33.44 -3.44
CA GLU A 283 18.69 33.46 -3.16
C GLU A 283 19.03 32.59 -1.93
N THR A 284 19.48 33.20 -0.83
CA THR A 284 19.79 32.51 0.44
C THR A 284 18.75 32.78 1.53
N THR A 285 17.51 33.01 1.13
CA THR A 285 16.43 33.44 2.03
C THR A 285 15.19 32.59 1.80
N LEU A 286 14.59 32.08 2.87
CA LEU A 286 13.28 31.45 2.78
C LEU A 286 12.22 32.56 2.77
N ALA A 287 11.41 32.63 1.72
CA ALA A 287 10.25 33.51 1.65
C ALA A 287 8.97 32.73 1.94
N ARG A 288 8.08 33.33 2.72
CA ARG A 288 6.70 32.90 2.96
C ARG A 288 5.77 33.99 2.47
N ARG A 289 4.77 33.65 1.66
CA ARG A 289 3.75 34.57 1.15
C ARG A 289 2.37 34.08 1.51
N PHE A 290 1.48 34.99 1.87
CA PHE A 290 0.05 34.70 2.07
C PHE A 290 -0.80 35.96 1.91
N PRO A 291 -2.08 35.82 1.54
CA PRO A 291 -3.02 36.94 1.50
C PRO A 291 -3.32 37.49 2.90
N ILE A 292 -3.53 38.79 2.99
CA ILE A 292 -3.94 39.50 4.21
C ILE A 292 -5.47 39.64 4.20
N TYR A 293 -6.10 39.28 5.32
CA TYR A 293 -7.54 39.35 5.51
C TYR A 293 -7.93 40.54 6.40
N ASN A 294 -8.85 41.36 5.91
CA ASN A 294 -9.48 42.45 6.66
C ASN A 294 -10.76 41.99 7.35
N ASP A 295 -11.26 42.79 8.29
CA ASP A 295 -12.54 42.55 8.95
C ASP A 295 -13.69 42.45 7.93
N GLY A 296 -14.36 41.30 7.92
CA GLY A 296 -15.47 41.01 7.00
C GLY A 296 -15.07 40.25 5.74
N ASP A 297 -13.77 40.01 5.50
CA ASP A 297 -13.32 39.14 4.41
C ASP A 297 -13.77 37.69 4.64
N THR A 298 -13.99 36.99 3.53
CA THR A 298 -14.24 35.55 3.54
C THR A 298 -12.99 34.80 3.10
N ASN A 299 -12.87 33.52 3.45
CA ASN A 299 -11.68 32.72 3.18
C ASN A 299 -11.22 32.73 1.71
N ASN A 300 -12.15 32.87 0.75
CA ASN A 300 -11.87 32.89 -0.69
C ASN A 300 -11.81 34.30 -1.31
N ASN A 301 -11.99 35.37 -0.51
CA ASN A 301 -11.98 36.74 -1.01
C ASN A 301 -11.25 37.68 -0.02
N PRO A 302 -9.93 37.53 0.13
CA PRO A 302 -9.10 38.48 0.88
C PRO A 302 -8.98 39.83 0.15
N THR A 303 -8.96 40.92 0.91
CA THR A 303 -8.88 42.29 0.38
C THR A 303 -7.68 43.09 0.89
N GLY A 304 -6.86 42.52 1.78
CA GLY A 304 -5.73 43.21 2.41
C GLY A 304 -4.42 43.21 1.61
N GLY A 305 -4.40 42.67 0.40
CA GLY A 305 -3.18 42.47 -0.38
C GLY A 305 -2.44 41.20 0.03
N THR A 306 -1.13 41.16 -0.23
CA THR A 306 -0.27 39.99 0.08
C THR A 306 0.84 40.38 1.05
N ARG A 307 1.04 39.59 2.10
CA ARG A 307 2.22 39.70 2.96
C ARG A 307 3.31 38.75 2.46
N GLN A 308 4.56 39.23 2.46
CA GLN A 308 5.76 38.42 2.33
C GLN A 308 6.60 38.56 3.60
N ILE A 309 7.01 37.42 4.14
CA ILE A 309 7.96 37.31 5.25
C ILE A 309 9.20 36.60 4.72
N GLU A 310 10.35 37.23 4.94
CA GLU A 310 11.67 36.68 4.61
C GLU A 310 12.33 36.19 5.90
N TYR A 311 12.84 34.96 5.87
CA TYR A 311 13.53 34.33 6.98
C TYR A 311 14.99 34.06 6.63
N LYS A 312 15.89 34.40 7.55
CA LYS A 312 17.31 34.04 7.50
C LYS A 312 17.61 32.90 8.45
N LEU A 313 18.47 31.99 7.99
CA LEU A 313 19.00 30.91 8.81
C LEU A 313 20.05 31.49 9.78
N LYS A 314 19.97 31.11 11.05
CA LYS A 314 20.94 31.48 12.08
C LYS A 314 21.32 30.26 12.91
N ASP A 315 22.51 30.30 13.50
CA ASP A 315 22.92 29.30 14.48
C ASP A 315 22.20 29.55 15.81
N GLY A 316 21.57 28.50 16.35
CA GLY A 316 21.01 28.47 17.69
C GLY A 316 21.87 27.65 18.64
N GLU A 317 21.46 27.56 19.90
CA GLU A 317 22.23 26.85 20.93
C GLU A 317 22.37 25.34 20.64
N ALA A 318 21.31 24.70 20.14
CA ALA A 318 21.27 23.25 19.89
C ALA A 318 21.14 22.89 18.39
N SER A 319 20.57 23.79 17.60
CA SER A 319 20.30 23.61 16.17
C SER A 319 20.18 24.96 15.49
N ARG A 320 20.35 25.00 14.17
CA ARG A 320 20.00 26.18 13.38
C ARG A 320 18.49 26.46 13.46
N LEU A 321 18.14 27.72 13.31
CA LEU A 321 16.77 28.20 13.31
C LEU A 321 16.54 29.27 12.25
N PHE A 322 15.32 29.35 11.76
CA PHE A 322 14.86 30.49 10.97
C PHE A 322 14.47 31.64 11.88
N VAL A 323 14.90 32.84 11.53
CA VAL A 323 14.51 34.08 12.18
C VAL A 323 13.97 35.04 11.13
N ILE A 324 12.87 35.72 11.43
CA ILE A 324 12.31 36.76 10.56
C ILE A 324 13.38 37.84 10.34
N ASP A 325 13.67 38.11 9.08
CA ASP A 325 14.61 39.14 8.64
C ASP A 325 13.85 40.38 8.15
N LYS A 326 12.79 40.17 7.37
CA LYS A 326 11.99 41.25 6.79
C LYS A 326 10.53 40.86 6.61
N ILE A 327 9.65 41.83 6.82
CA ILE A 327 8.22 41.75 6.52
C ILE A 327 7.89 42.85 5.51
N SER A 328 7.11 42.51 4.49
CA SER A 328 6.65 43.45 3.46
C SER A 328 5.24 43.12 3.01
N GLU A 329 4.51 44.13 2.53
CA GLU A 329 3.14 44.02 2.03
C GLU A 329 3.06 44.72 0.67
N TYR A 330 2.27 44.16 -0.26
CA TYR A 330 2.08 44.72 -1.60
C TYR A 330 0.72 44.39 -2.21
#